data_AF-A0A509LP16-F1
#
_entry.id   AF-A0A509LP16-F1
#
_cell.length_a   1.000
_cell.length_b   1.000
_cell.length_c   1.000
_cell.angle_alpha   90.00
_cell.angle_beta   90.00
_cell.angle_gamma   90.00
#
_symmetry.space_group_name_H-M   'P 1'
#
loop_
_entity.id
_entity.type
_entity.pdbx_description
1 polymer ?
#
loop_
_entity_poly.entity_id
_entity_poly.type
_entity_poly.pdbx_seq_one_letter_code
_entity_poly.pdbx_strand_id
1 'polypeptide(L)' 'TPPVGFNLFVIQGLTDEPIMKIARYALPFFFLMVLTTVIVTIFPKIALFLPELMVGK' A
#
# COMPACT_ATOMS: atom_id res chain seq x y z
N THR A 1 -7.20 -3.27 -9.75
CA THR A 1 -7.02 -4.70 -9.42
C THR A 1 -7.69 -4.96 -8.08
N PRO A 2 -8.21 -6.16 -7.76
CA PRO A 2 -8.87 -6.43 -6.49
C PRO A 2 -7.95 -7.12 -5.44
N PRO A 3 -6.70 -6.69 -5.15
CA PRO A 3 -5.92 -7.30 -4.07
C PRO A 3 -6.36 -6.76 -2.69
N VAL A 4 -6.89 -5.53 -2.60
CA VAL A 4 -7.33 -4.94 -1.32
C VAL A 4 -8.76 -5.33 -0.99
N GLY A 5 -9.69 -5.27 -1.95
CA GLY A 5 -11.08 -5.67 -1.75
C GLY A 5 -11.22 -7.13 -1.34
N PHE A 6 -10.44 -8.03 -1.96
CA PHE A 6 -10.40 -9.44 -1.61
C PHE A 6 -10.02 -9.67 -0.14
N ASN A 7 -8.94 -9.02 0.35
CA ASN A 7 -8.51 -9.16 1.74
C ASN A 7 -9.59 -8.66 2.72
N LEU A 8 -10.30 -7.58 2.39
CA LEU A 8 -11.40 -7.08 3.23
C LEU A 8 -12.60 -8.04 3.25
N PHE A 9 -12.94 -8.67 2.13
CA PHE A 9 -14.01 -9.67 2.07
C PHE A 9 -13.65 -10.97 2.81
N VAL A 10 -12.40 -11.42 2.74
CA VAL A 10 -11.93 -12.58 3.51
C VAL A 10 -12.04 -12.30 5.01
N ILE A 11 -11.58 -11.14 5.47
CA ILE A 11 -11.68 -10.77 6.90
C ILE A 11 -13.14 -10.63 7.32
N GLN A 12 -13.99 -10.04 6.48
CA GLN A 12 -15.43 -9.95 6.74
C GLN A 12 -16.05 -11.34 6.93
N GLY A 13 -15.72 -12.32 6.07
CA GLY A 13 -16.21 -13.69 6.19
C GLY A 13 -15.69 -14.46 7.42
N LEU A 14 -14.59 -14.01 8.03
CA LEU A 14 -14.03 -14.61 9.26
C LEU A 14 -14.52 -13.93 10.54
N THR A 15 -14.94 -12.67 10.48
CA THR A 15 -15.21 -11.83 11.65
C THR A 15 -16.68 -11.40 11.78
N ASP A 16 -17.49 -11.58 10.74
CA ASP A 16 -18.87 -11.06 10.62
C ASP A 16 -18.98 -9.53 10.85
N GLU A 17 -17.86 -8.81 10.86
CA GLU A 17 -17.86 -7.36 10.98
C GLU A 17 -18.18 -6.68 9.64
N PRO A 18 -18.91 -5.55 9.65
CA PRO A 18 -19.21 -4.84 8.41
C PRO A 18 -17.91 -4.36 7.75
N ILE A 19 -17.82 -4.52 6.43
CA ILE A 19 -16.62 -4.20 5.63
C ILE A 19 -16.07 -2.79 5.91
N MET A 20 -16.95 -1.82 6.17
CA MET A 20 -16.57 -0.43 6.43
C MET A 20 -15.92 -0.23 7.81
N LYS A 21 -16.15 -1.14 8.75
CA LYS A 21 -15.46 -1.17 10.05
C LYS A 21 -14.05 -1.76 9.89
N ILE A 22 -13.93 -2.85 9.14
CA ILE A 22 -12.64 -3.46 8.79
C ILE A 22 -11.76 -2.49 7.98
N ALA A 23 -12.35 -1.81 6.99
CA ALA A 23 -11.66 -0.81 6.19
C ALA A 23 -11.13 0.36 7.05
N ARG A 24 -11.87 0.77 8.09
CA ARG A 24 -11.40 1.80 9.03
C ARG A 24 -10.17 1.36 9.83
N TYR A 25 -10.07 0.09 10.19
CA TYR A 25 -8.86 -0.44 10.84
C TYR A 25 -7.64 -0.44 9.92
N ALA A 26 -7.85 -0.55 8.60
CA ALA A 26 -6.79 -0.51 7.60
C ALA A 26 -6.35 0.91 7.21
N LEU A 27 -7.10 1.96 7.61
CA LEU A 27 -6.80 3.36 7.24
C LEU A 27 -5.39 3.82 7.61
N PRO A 28 -4.81 3.51 8.79
CA PRO A 28 -3.44 3.93 9.12
C PRO A 28 -2.42 3.41 8.11
N PHE A 29 -2.56 2.14 7.69
CA PHE A 29 -1.71 1.54 6.65
C PHE A 29 -1.93 2.18 5.28
N PHE A 30 -3.17 2.51 4.93
CA PHE A 30 -3.46 3.24 3.70
C PHE A 30 -2.74 4.60 3.66
N PHE A 31 -2.75 5.36 4.76
CA PHE A 31 -2.02 6.62 4.83
C PHE A 31 -0.51 6.43 4.72
N LEU A 32 0.07 5.37 5.31
CA LEU A 32 1.48 5.03 5.13
C LEU A 32 1.82 4.72 3.66
N MET A 33 0.95 4.00 2.95
CA MET A 33 1.11 3.74 1.51
C MET A 33 1.09 5.03 0.70
N VAL A 34 0.11 5.91 0.94
CA VAL A 34 -0.01 7.20 0.25
C VAL A 34 1.21 8.07 0.54
N LEU A 35 1.62 8.17 1.80
CA LEU A 35 2.82 8.92 2.20
C LEU A 35 4.06 8.41 1.48
N THR A 36 4.25 7.08 1.46
CA THR A 36 5.37 6.46 0.75
C THR A 36 5.34 6.79 -0.74
N THR A 37 4.16 6.73 -1.35
CA THR A 37 3.95 7.07 -2.76
C THR A 37 4.34 8.53 -3.04
N VAL A 38 3.91 9.46 -2.19
CA VAL A 38 4.26 10.88 -2.30
C VAL A 38 5.76 11.09 -2.16
N ILE A 39 6.40 10.46 -1.17
CA ILE A 39 7.84 10.55 -0.94
C ILE A 39 8.62 10.06 -2.15
N VAL A 40 8.30 8.88 -2.67
CA VAL A 40 9.00 8.30 -3.84
C VAL A 40 8.74 9.12 -5.10
N THR A 41 7.56 9.71 -5.24
CA THR A 41 7.22 10.58 -6.39
C THR A 41 8.03 11.88 -6.38
N ILE A 42 8.21 12.51 -5.22
CA ILE A 42 9.01 13.75 -5.08
C ILE A 42 10.51 13.46 -5.11
N PHE A 43 10.93 12.33 -4.54
CA PHE A 43 12.32 11.91 -4.45
C PHE A 43 12.56 10.59 -5.20
N PRO A 44 12.49 10.59 -6.55
CA PRO A 44 12.59 9.37 -7.35
C PRO A 44 13.94 8.66 -7.22
N LYS A 45 14.98 9.40 -6.80
CA LYS A 45 16.31 8.84 -6.52
C LYS A 45 16.28 7.69 -5.50
N ILE A 46 15.32 7.68 -4.57
CA ILE A 46 15.17 6.58 -3.60
C ILE A 46 14.87 5.26 -4.32
N ALA A 47 13.98 5.29 -5.32
CA ALA A 47 13.62 4.11 -6.10
C ALA A 47 14.64 3.81 -7.21
N LEU A 48 15.28 4.84 -7.76
CA LEU A 48 16.24 4.72 -8.87
C LEU A 48 17.66 4.39 -8.41
N PHE A 49 17.97 4.47 -7.11
CA PHE A 49 19.31 4.18 -6.57
C PHE A 49 19.86 2.82 -7.04
N LEU A 50 19.06 1.75 -6.90
CA LEU A 50 19.49 0.41 -7.32
C LEU A 50 19.62 0.29 -8.86
N PRO A 51 18.64 0.74 -9.67
CA PRO A 51 18.81 0.83 -11.13
C PRO A 51 20.06 1.59 -11.57
N GLU A 52 20.37 2.74 -10.96
CA GLU A 52 21.55 3.55 -11.28
C GLU A 52 22.86 2.78 -10.99
N LEU A 53 22.90 1.96 -9.93
CA LEU A 53 24.03 1.10 -9.61
C LEU A 53 24.18 -0.09 -10.57
N MET A 54 23.08 -0.66 -11.05
CA MET A 54 23.10 -1.81 -11.98
C MET A 54 23.39 -1.40 -13.42
N VAL A 55 22.89 -0.24 -13.84
CA VAL A 55 23.04 0.27 -15.21
C VAL A 55 24.42 0.84 -15.48
N GLY A 56 25.29 0.94 -14.46
CA GLY A 56 26.74 1.12 -14.55
C GLY A 56 27.20 1.84 -15.81
N LYS A 57 27.24 3.19 -15.76
CA LYS A 57 28.02 3.93 -16.75
C LYS A 57 29.47 3.47 -16.73
#